data_AF-A0A8T7KFL5-F1
#
_entry.id   AF-A0A8T7KFL5-F1
#
_cell.length_a   1.000
_cell.length_b   1.000
_cell.length_c   1.000
_cell.angle_alpha   90.00
_cell.angle_beta   90.00
_cell.angle_gamma   90.00
#
_symmetry.space_group_name_H-M   'P 1'
#
loop_
_entity.id
_entity.type
_entity.pdbx_description
1 polymer ?
#
loop_
_entity_poly.entity_id
_entity_poly.type
_entity_poly.pdbx_seq_one_letter_code
_entity_poly.pdbx_strand_id
1 'polypeptide(L)'
;MQDYYETLQVHPHADPEAIEAAYLRLRERYDPAKLEAAADELQLLARRRRDEIDRAFTVLSDPVRRAAYDRERAAHILVTGGDDSDEELDYRPLPPARGQERPEGFNAQPTLRRASAPRSGGRQVERRGLPAWLAPALIVAAAVFAIVLVTLVSTVLNGPAPTTPADGPQILGQGGPAATVAPTTDSAQLINQFEGQIVAARQVANRVPENPNAWIELGNALYDSVVVVRERLASGDERMQSIYIERLPRWLEAADAYRKATELAPGDPLARADLAASLCFYGKDTNDLSYVRQGLSEAEQALRDGPEEGRALLSKGLCLVFSDPPQTAQALEQWQQLIVLPNAEPGLVVQARQLVAEYSRASP
;
A
#
# COMPACT_ATOMS: atom_id res chain seq x y z
N MET A 1 9.14 -12.42 -18.31
CA MET A 1 8.19 -13.53 -18.11
C MET A 1 7.09 -13.05 -17.18
N GLN A 2 5.80 -13.40 -17.39
CA GLN A 2 4.72 -12.99 -16.49
C GLN A 2 4.72 -13.87 -15.22
N ASP A 3 4.61 -13.29 -14.02
CA ASP A 3 4.53 -14.05 -12.76
C ASP A 3 3.08 -14.51 -12.53
N TYR A 4 2.82 -15.79 -12.75
CA TYR A 4 1.48 -16.38 -12.61
C TYR A 4 1.06 -16.52 -11.15
N TYR A 5 2.01 -16.66 -10.23
CA TYR A 5 1.71 -16.71 -8.79
C TYR A 5 1.27 -15.34 -8.29
N GLU A 6 1.94 -14.29 -8.72
CA GLU A 6 1.53 -12.90 -8.47
C GLU A 6 0.17 -12.58 -9.12
N THR A 7 -0.04 -13.05 -10.37
CA THR A 7 -1.33 -12.87 -11.07
C THR A 7 -2.50 -13.48 -10.32
N LEU A 8 -2.32 -14.66 -9.71
CA LEU A 8 -3.33 -15.30 -8.84
C LEU A 8 -3.27 -14.84 -7.38
N GLN A 9 -2.35 -13.95 -7.02
CA GLN A 9 -2.15 -13.46 -5.64
C GLN A 9 -1.89 -14.58 -4.63
N VAL A 10 -1.13 -15.60 -5.02
CA VAL A 10 -0.78 -16.76 -4.18
C VAL A 10 0.73 -16.92 -4.08
N HIS A 11 1.20 -17.57 -3.01
CA HIS A 11 2.62 -17.88 -2.85
C HIS A 11 3.05 -18.99 -3.84
N PRO A 12 4.30 -19.02 -4.33
CA PRO A 12 4.82 -20.14 -5.14
C PRO A 12 4.71 -21.52 -4.50
N HIS A 13 4.56 -21.58 -3.17
CA HIS A 13 4.35 -22.81 -2.40
C HIS A 13 2.87 -23.09 -2.06
N ALA A 14 1.93 -22.33 -2.63
CA ALA A 14 0.50 -22.57 -2.42
C ALA A 14 0.12 -23.98 -2.90
N ASP A 15 -0.73 -24.64 -2.11
CA ASP A 15 -1.33 -25.91 -2.47
C ASP A 15 -2.41 -25.71 -3.56
N PRO A 16 -2.88 -26.80 -4.22
CA PRO A 16 -3.86 -26.69 -5.28
C PRO A 16 -5.19 -26.06 -4.85
N GLU A 17 -5.62 -26.33 -3.61
CA GLU A 17 -6.89 -25.81 -3.07
C GLU A 17 -6.83 -24.29 -2.88
N ALA A 18 -5.71 -23.76 -2.37
CA ALA A 18 -5.48 -22.32 -2.24
C ALA A 18 -5.42 -21.64 -3.63
N ILE A 19 -4.82 -22.28 -4.63
CA ILE A 19 -4.79 -21.79 -6.02
C ILE A 19 -6.20 -21.71 -6.60
N GLU A 20 -7.01 -22.75 -6.42
CA GLU A 20 -8.40 -22.79 -6.89
C GLU A 20 -9.28 -21.76 -6.18
N ALA A 21 -9.19 -21.68 -4.84
CA ALA A 21 -9.92 -20.69 -4.06
C ALA A 21 -9.57 -19.25 -4.47
N ALA A 22 -8.28 -18.97 -4.71
CA ALA A 22 -7.83 -17.67 -5.19
C ALA A 22 -8.36 -17.37 -6.60
N TYR A 23 -8.33 -18.35 -7.50
CA TYR A 23 -8.90 -18.21 -8.84
C TYR A 23 -10.39 -17.89 -8.82
N LEU A 24 -11.19 -18.64 -8.06
CA LEU A 24 -12.63 -18.42 -7.96
C LEU A 24 -12.95 -17.02 -7.40
N ARG A 25 -12.25 -16.62 -6.33
CA ARG A 25 -12.39 -15.27 -5.76
C ARG A 25 -12.05 -14.18 -6.77
N LEU A 26 -10.95 -14.33 -7.51
CA LEU A 26 -10.52 -13.34 -8.50
C LEU A 26 -11.47 -13.30 -9.70
N ARG A 27 -11.94 -14.45 -10.20
CA ARG A 27 -12.89 -14.51 -11.31
C ARG A 27 -14.22 -13.83 -10.97
N GLU A 28 -14.72 -14.06 -9.77
CA GLU A 28 -15.92 -13.41 -9.24
C GLU A 28 -15.71 -11.88 -9.07
N ARG A 29 -14.50 -11.48 -8.72
CA ARG A 29 -14.11 -10.06 -8.56
C ARG A 29 -14.02 -9.32 -9.89
N TYR A 30 -13.51 -9.96 -10.95
CA TYR A 30 -13.39 -9.39 -12.29
C TYR A 30 -14.49 -9.87 -13.25
N ASP A 31 -15.66 -10.26 -12.73
CA ASP A 31 -16.77 -10.68 -13.57
C ASP A 31 -17.27 -9.49 -14.42
N PRO A 32 -17.16 -9.55 -15.77
CA PRO A 32 -17.63 -8.48 -16.63
C PRO A 32 -19.13 -8.20 -16.48
N ALA A 33 -19.94 -9.17 -16.02
CA ALA A 33 -21.36 -8.96 -15.74
C ALA A 33 -21.60 -7.90 -14.66
N LYS A 34 -20.68 -7.79 -13.69
CA LYS A 34 -20.72 -6.74 -12.65
C LYS A 34 -20.27 -5.37 -13.16
N LEU A 35 -19.69 -5.33 -14.36
CA LEU A 35 -19.13 -4.13 -14.96
C LEU A 35 -19.89 -3.72 -16.22
N GLU A 36 -21.01 -4.36 -16.57
CA GLU A 36 -21.82 -4.05 -17.77
C GLU A 36 -22.30 -2.59 -17.82
N ALA A 37 -22.37 -1.93 -16.67
CA ALA A 37 -22.74 -0.52 -16.55
C ALA A 37 -21.54 0.39 -16.17
N ALA A 38 -20.31 -0.13 -16.15
CA ALA A 38 -19.08 0.65 -16.05
C ALA A 38 -18.68 1.22 -17.42
N ALA A 39 -17.79 2.22 -17.45
CA ALA A 39 -17.29 2.79 -18.71
C ALA A 39 -16.67 1.72 -19.62
N ASP A 40 -16.87 1.83 -20.94
CA ASP A 40 -16.43 0.82 -21.92
C ASP A 40 -14.94 0.46 -21.80
N GLU A 41 -14.10 1.44 -21.48
CA GLU A 41 -12.67 1.26 -21.22
C GLU A 41 -12.41 0.35 -20.01
N LEU A 42 -13.16 0.54 -18.92
CA LEU A 42 -13.09 -0.30 -17.72
C LEU A 42 -13.54 -1.73 -18.00
N GLN A 43 -14.57 -1.91 -18.83
CA GLN A 43 -15.04 -3.23 -19.25
C GLN A 43 -13.99 -3.99 -20.07
N LEU A 44 -13.36 -3.32 -21.04
CA LEU A 44 -12.35 -3.94 -21.90
C LEU A 44 -11.13 -4.39 -21.08
N LEU A 45 -10.71 -3.57 -20.12
CA LEU A 45 -9.56 -3.85 -19.27
C LEU A 45 -9.88 -4.92 -18.22
N ALA A 46 -11.10 -4.95 -17.67
CA ALA A 46 -11.52 -6.05 -16.80
C ALA A 46 -11.58 -7.40 -17.54
N ARG A 47 -12.03 -7.41 -18.80
CA ARG A 47 -11.95 -8.60 -19.68
C ARG A 47 -10.50 -9.06 -19.85
N ARG A 48 -9.59 -8.13 -20.17
CA ARG A 48 -8.15 -8.43 -20.32
C ARG A 48 -7.57 -9.01 -19.03
N ARG A 49 -7.92 -8.45 -17.87
CA ARG A 49 -7.43 -8.93 -16.57
C ARG A 49 -7.97 -10.31 -16.22
N ARG A 50 -9.26 -10.55 -16.50
CA ARG A 50 -9.85 -11.89 -16.37
C ARG A 50 -9.12 -12.90 -17.25
N ASP A 51 -8.78 -12.55 -18.49
CA ASP A 51 -8.04 -13.45 -19.37
C ASP A 51 -6.65 -13.79 -18.81
N GLU A 52 -5.98 -12.85 -18.14
CA GLU A 52 -4.70 -13.11 -17.45
C GLU A 52 -4.86 -14.09 -16.29
N ILE A 53 -5.91 -13.92 -15.49
CA ILE A 53 -6.25 -14.81 -14.38
C ILE A 53 -6.58 -16.22 -14.87
N ASP A 54 -7.39 -16.33 -15.93
CA ASP A 54 -7.74 -17.61 -16.56
C ASP A 54 -6.47 -18.29 -17.14
N ARG A 55 -5.55 -17.53 -17.75
CA ARG A 55 -4.25 -18.04 -18.22
C ARG A 55 -3.37 -18.53 -17.07
N ALA A 56 -3.22 -17.75 -16.01
CA ALA A 56 -2.40 -18.11 -14.86
C ALA A 56 -2.94 -19.38 -14.18
N PHE A 57 -4.25 -19.47 -13.97
CA PHE A 57 -4.90 -20.66 -13.41
C PHE A 57 -4.71 -21.88 -14.31
N THR A 58 -4.83 -21.73 -15.63
CA THR A 58 -4.61 -22.83 -16.59
C THR A 58 -3.21 -23.45 -16.50
N VAL A 59 -2.20 -22.65 -16.09
CA VAL A 59 -0.82 -23.13 -15.90
C VAL A 59 -0.62 -23.70 -14.50
N LEU A 60 -1.09 -22.99 -13.47
CA LEU A 60 -0.81 -23.33 -12.06
C LEU A 60 -1.68 -24.46 -11.49
N SER A 61 -2.87 -24.69 -12.05
CA SER A 61 -3.78 -25.77 -11.62
C SER A 61 -3.33 -27.16 -12.10
N ASP A 62 -2.61 -27.25 -13.22
CA ASP A 62 -2.07 -28.51 -13.76
C ASP A 62 -0.67 -28.76 -13.17
N PRO A 63 -0.46 -29.86 -12.42
CA PRO A 63 0.84 -30.14 -11.79
C PRO A 63 2.02 -30.23 -12.77
N VAL A 64 1.79 -30.74 -13.98
CA VAL A 64 2.84 -30.90 -15.01
C VAL A 64 3.20 -29.54 -15.59
N ARG A 65 2.20 -28.71 -15.89
CA ARG A 65 2.41 -27.36 -16.42
C ARG A 65 3.03 -26.43 -15.39
N ARG A 66 2.58 -26.50 -14.14
CA ARG A 66 3.18 -25.78 -13.01
C ARG A 66 4.66 -26.15 -12.84
N ALA A 67 5.00 -27.43 -12.85
CA ALA A 67 6.39 -27.87 -12.74
C ALA A 67 7.26 -27.40 -13.92
N ALA A 68 6.71 -27.36 -15.15
CA ALA A 68 7.42 -26.80 -16.29
C ALA A 68 7.65 -25.30 -16.14
N TYR A 69 6.62 -24.55 -15.75
CA TYR A 69 6.70 -23.12 -15.48
C TYR A 69 7.70 -22.81 -14.36
N ASP A 70 7.71 -23.58 -13.27
CA ASP A 70 8.66 -23.40 -12.15
C ASP A 70 10.11 -23.61 -12.59
N ARG A 71 10.37 -24.56 -13.50
CA ARG A 71 11.70 -24.77 -14.10
C ARG A 71 12.13 -23.60 -14.97
N GLU A 72 11.23 -23.09 -15.82
CA GLU A 72 11.50 -21.92 -16.67
C GLU A 72 11.74 -20.68 -15.82
N ARG A 73 10.93 -20.46 -14.79
CA ARG A 73 11.07 -19.35 -13.83
C ARG A 73 12.40 -19.43 -13.08
N ALA A 74 12.79 -20.62 -12.61
CA ALA A 74 14.09 -20.83 -11.97
C ALA A 74 15.26 -20.59 -12.94
N ALA A 75 15.17 -21.06 -14.18
CA ALA A 75 16.18 -20.82 -15.21
C ALA A 75 16.28 -19.32 -15.56
N HIS A 76 15.15 -18.61 -15.62
CA HIS A 76 15.13 -17.17 -15.85
C HIS A 76 15.78 -16.43 -14.68
N ILE A 77 15.50 -16.80 -13.42
CA ILE A 77 16.18 -16.22 -12.25
C ILE A 77 17.70 -16.42 -12.34
N LEU A 78 18.15 -17.59 -12.81
CA LEU A 78 19.58 -17.87 -12.99
C LEU A 78 20.21 -17.10 -14.17
N VAL A 79 19.44 -16.75 -15.21
CA VAL A 79 19.94 -16.01 -16.39
C VAL A 79 19.90 -14.49 -16.15
N THR A 80 18.86 -13.95 -15.51
CA THR A 80 18.81 -12.53 -15.12
C THR A 80 19.59 -12.23 -13.85
N GLY A 81 19.97 -13.24 -13.06
CA GLY A 81 20.96 -13.14 -11.99
C GLY A 81 22.41 -13.10 -12.49
N GLY A 82 22.65 -12.87 -13.79
CA GLY A 82 23.98 -12.76 -14.39
C GLY A 82 24.60 -11.35 -14.38
N ASP A 83 23.87 -10.34 -13.88
CA ASP A 83 24.41 -8.99 -13.58
C ASP A 83 24.38 -8.66 -12.07
N ASP A 84 23.84 -9.58 -11.26
CA ASP A 84 24.32 -9.79 -9.89
C ASP A 84 25.36 -10.91 -9.99
N SER A 85 26.52 -10.62 -10.62
CA SER A 85 27.71 -11.28 -10.10
C SER A 85 27.69 -10.93 -8.64
N ASP A 86 27.51 -11.94 -7.79
CA ASP A 86 27.96 -11.93 -6.41
C ASP A 86 29.13 -10.95 -6.36
N GLU A 87 28.90 -9.75 -5.83
CA GLU A 87 29.95 -9.06 -5.13
C GLU A 87 30.27 -10.08 -4.06
N GLU A 88 31.22 -10.98 -4.40
CA GLU A 88 31.76 -12.02 -3.57
C GLU A 88 32.08 -11.28 -2.30
N LEU A 89 31.14 -11.32 -1.34
CA LEU A 89 31.20 -10.49 -0.16
C LEU A 89 32.51 -10.89 0.44
N ASP A 90 33.46 -9.98 0.37
CA ASP A 90 34.83 -10.27 0.71
C ASP A 90 34.84 -10.55 2.20
N TYR A 91 34.70 -11.82 2.55
CA TYR A 91 34.68 -12.30 3.92
C TYR A 91 36.10 -12.24 4.53
N ARG A 92 37.06 -11.54 3.88
CA ARG A 92 38.19 -11.00 4.62
C ARG A 92 37.61 -10.10 5.72
N PRO A 93 37.91 -10.39 7.00
CA PRO A 93 37.44 -9.54 8.07
C PRO A 93 37.95 -8.12 7.84
N LEU A 94 37.05 -7.14 7.89
CA LEU A 94 37.37 -5.71 7.81
C LEU A 94 38.57 -5.39 8.72
N PRO A 95 39.53 -4.55 8.27
CA PRO A 95 40.63 -4.12 9.12
C PRO A 95 40.05 -3.48 10.40
N PRO A 96 40.71 -3.67 11.56
CA PRO A 96 40.16 -3.24 12.85
C PRO A 96 39.84 -1.75 12.82
N ALA A 97 38.57 -1.41 13.04
CA ALA A 97 38.17 -0.03 13.22
C ALA A 97 38.95 0.54 14.41
N ARG A 98 39.83 1.52 14.15
CA ARG A 98 40.63 2.28 15.12
C ARG A 98 41.87 1.58 15.70
N GLY A 99 42.57 0.75 14.92
CA GLY A 99 43.97 0.39 15.22
C GLY A 99 44.18 -0.37 16.54
N GLN A 100 43.16 -1.02 17.08
CA GLN A 100 43.36 -2.01 18.14
C GLN A 100 43.79 -3.32 17.49
N GLU A 101 45.05 -3.67 17.68
CA GLU A 101 45.61 -4.95 17.26
C GLU A 101 44.81 -6.09 17.90
N ARG A 102 44.43 -7.02 17.05
CA ARG A 102 43.70 -8.23 17.40
C ARG A 102 44.55 -9.05 18.38
N PRO A 103 43.99 -9.62 19.47
CA PRO A 103 44.76 -10.39 20.45
C PRO A 103 45.55 -11.53 19.79
N GLU A 104 46.78 -11.76 20.26
CA GLU A 104 47.59 -12.90 19.81
C GLU A 104 46.82 -14.21 20.04
N GLY A 105 46.46 -14.90 18.95
CA GLY A 105 45.72 -16.17 18.98
C GLY A 105 44.33 -16.17 18.35
N PHE A 106 43.88 -15.09 17.71
CA PHE A 106 42.61 -15.10 16.98
C PHE A 106 42.69 -16.00 15.73
N ASN A 107 41.91 -17.09 15.73
CA ASN A 107 41.81 -18.00 14.60
C ASN A 107 40.77 -17.48 13.59
N ALA A 108 41.18 -17.26 12.34
CA ALA A 108 40.38 -16.61 11.30
C ALA A 108 39.65 -17.59 10.35
N GLN A 109 39.57 -18.88 10.68
CA GLN A 109 38.94 -19.88 9.80
C GLN A 109 37.41 -19.96 9.97
N PRO A 110 36.63 -20.16 8.88
CA PRO A 110 35.19 -20.35 8.94
C PRO A 110 34.83 -21.73 9.51
N THR A 111 34.04 -21.77 10.57
CA THR A 111 33.57 -23.05 11.15
C THR A 111 32.40 -23.60 10.35
N LEU A 112 32.66 -24.57 9.47
CA LEU A 112 31.62 -25.42 8.86
C LEU A 112 31.07 -26.40 9.91
N ARG A 113 29.74 -26.58 9.94
CA ARG A 113 29.06 -27.59 10.78
C ARG A 113 29.61 -28.99 10.45
N ARG A 114 30.16 -29.67 11.45
CA ARG A 114 30.48 -31.11 11.39
C ARG A 114 29.48 -31.89 12.23
N ALA A 115 28.92 -32.95 11.64
CA ALA A 115 28.09 -33.92 12.33
C ALA A 115 28.90 -34.71 13.39
N SER A 116 28.19 -35.09 14.46
CA SER A 116 28.46 -36.16 15.44
C SER A 116 29.54 -35.94 16.52
N ALA A 117 29.10 -36.09 17.77
CA ALA A 117 29.84 -35.95 19.05
C ALA A 117 30.87 -37.11 19.30
N PRO A 118 31.78 -37.05 20.32
CA PRO A 118 31.40 -37.14 21.74
C PRO A 118 32.22 -36.34 22.79
N ARG A 119 31.53 -36.09 23.93
CA ARG A 119 31.90 -35.87 25.36
C ARG A 119 33.36 -35.54 25.80
N SER A 120 33.47 -34.46 26.58
CA SER A 120 34.06 -34.29 27.95
C SER A 120 34.28 -32.78 28.14
N GLY A 121 34.02 -32.09 29.25
CA GLY A 121 34.37 -32.27 30.67
C GLY A 121 34.57 -30.82 31.20
N GLY A 122 34.01 -30.49 32.35
CA GLY A 122 33.68 -29.12 32.77
C GLY A 122 34.82 -28.10 32.95
N ARG A 123 34.45 -26.81 33.03
CA ARG A 123 34.85 -25.89 34.11
C ARG A 123 34.00 -24.61 34.08
N GLN A 124 33.35 -24.29 35.19
CA GLN A 124 32.70 -22.99 35.43
C GLN A 124 33.77 -21.92 35.70
N VAL A 125 33.59 -20.72 35.14
CA VAL A 125 34.26 -19.50 35.57
C VAL A 125 33.26 -18.34 35.53
N GLU A 126 32.88 -17.87 36.72
CA GLU A 126 32.15 -16.61 36.93
C GLU A 126 32.96 -15.41 36.40
N ARG A 127 32.29 -14.44 35.77
CA ARG A 127 32.80 -13.06 35.65
C ARG A 127 31.71 -12.02 35.90
N ARG A 128 31.98 -11.19 36.92
CA ARG A 128 31.26 -10.01 37.41
C ARG A 128 30.73 -9.08 36.30
N GLY A 129 29.45 -8.73 36.38
CA GLY A 129 28.79 -7.74 35.53
C GLY A 129 29.02 -6.29 35.95
N LEU A 130 28.99 -5.38 34.97
CA LEU A 130 28.94 -3.93 35.13
C LEU A 130 27.52 -3.45 35.50
N PRO A 131 27.35 -2.31 36.20
CA PRO A 131 26.07 -1.89 36.75
C PRO A 131 25.03 -1.51 35.67
N ALA A 132 23.80 -1.98 35.87
CA ALA A 132 22.69 -1.98 34.89
C ALA A 132 22.14 -0.61 34.46
N TRP A 133 22.67 0.50 34.98
CA TRP A 133 22.20 1.86 34.67
C TRP A 133 22.94 2.53 33.49
N LEU A 134 24.13 2.05 33.11
CA LEU A 134 24.93 2.71 32.06
C LEU A 134 24.34 2.61 30.65
N ALA A 135 23.62 1.52 30.33
CA ALA A 135 23.01 1.31 29.02
C ALA A 135 21.86 2.28 28.69
N PRO A 136 20.84 2.49 29.57
CA PRO A 136 19.76 3.41 29.26
C PRO A 136 20.21 4.89 29.16
N ALA A 137 21.22 5.31 29.93
CA ALA A 137 21.71 6.69 29.90
C ALA A 137 22.36 7.07 28.55
N LEU A 138 23.06 6.13 27.91
CA LEU A 138 23.69 6.35 26.60
C LEU A 138 22.67 6.36 25.46
N ILE A 139 21.58 5.59 25.57
CA ILE A 139 20.51 5.55 24.57
C ILE A 139 19.76 6.90 24.51
N VAL A 140 19.45 7.48 25.68
CA VAL A 140 18.79 8.79 25.75
C VAL A 140 19.67 9.90 25.17
N ALA A 141 20.97 9.89 25.48
CA ALA A 141 21.90 10.89 24.94
C ALA A 141 22.03 10.82 23.41
N ALA A 142 22.04 9.61 22.83
CA ALA A 142 22.11 9.42 21.39
C ALA A 142 20.80 9.84 20.67
N ALA A 143 19.64 9.58 21.28
CA ALA A 143 18.34 9.95 20.71
C ALA A 143 18.15 11.48 20.64
N VAL A 144 18.55 12.21 21.69
CA VAL A 144 18.45 13.69 21.71
C VAL A 144 19.36 14.31 20.65
N PHE A 145 20.58 13.78 20.48
CA PHE A 145 21.51 14.27 19.47
C PHE A 145 20.99 14.06 18.04
N ALA A 146 20.36 12.91 17.76
CA ALA A 146 19.77 12.63 16.45
C ALA A 146 18.61 13.59 16.11
N ILE A 147 17.75 13.91 17.08
CA ILE A 147 16.59 14.81 16.89
C ILE A 147 17.03 16.25 16.57
N VAL A 148 18.06 16.76 17.27
CA VAL A 148 18.63 18.09 17.00
C VAL A 148 19.30 18.15 15.63
N LEU A 149 19.95 17.07 15.20
CA LEU A 149 20.61 17.02 13.90
C LEU A 149 19.59 17.02 12.74
N VAL A 150 18.51 16.25 12.86
CA VAL A 150 17.44 16.20 11.85
C VAL A 150 16.73 17.55 11.72
N THR A 151 16.45 18.24 12.83
CA THR A 151 15.79 19.56 12.80
C THR A 151 16.65 20.66 12.18
N LEU A 152 17.97 20.61 12.38
CA LEU A 152 18.91 21.57 11.78
C LEU A 152 19.04 21.38 10.25
N VAL A 153 19.02 20.13 9.77
CA VAL A 153 19.13 19.80 8.35
C VAL A 153 17.84 20.17 7.59
N SER A 154 16.67 19.95 8.18
CA SER A 154 15.39 20.30 7.55
C SER A 154 15.17 21.81 7.41
N THR A 155 15.77 22.63 8.28
CA THR A 155 15.61 24.10 8.24
C THR A 155 16.51 24.80 7.22
N VAL A 156 17.67 24.21 6.88
CA VAL A 156 18.61 24.77 5.90
C VAL A 156 18.27 24.36 4.46
N LEU A 157 17.61 23.22 4.25
CA LEU A 157 17.30 22.69 2.90
C LEU A 157 15.92 23.12 2.35
N ASN A 158 14.98 23.58 3.19
CA ASN A 158 13.59 23.88 2.78
C ASN A 158 13.14 25.35 2.97
N GLY A 159 14.07 26.30 3.09
CA GLY A 159 13.72 27.73 3.08
C GLY A 159 13.37 28.20 1.66
N PRO A 160 12.21 28.86 1.41
CA PRO A 160 11.84 29.31 0.07
C PRO A 160 12.69 30.51 -0.36
N ALA A 161 13.23 30.46 -1.58
CA ALA A 161 13.85 31.61 -2.25
C ALA A 161 12.76 32.60 -2.74
N PRO A 162 13.01 33.92 -2.73
CA PRO A 162 12.02 34.91 -3.19
C PRO A 162 12.12 35.09 -4.71
N THR A 163 11.01 34.91 -5.43
CA THR A 163 10.89 35.33 -6.83
C THR A 163 9.60 36.10 -7.09
N THR A 164 9.78 37.32 -7.59
CA THR A 164 8.79 38.30 -8.03
C THR A 164 7.96 37.85 -9.25
N PRO A 165 6.73 38.37 -9.44
CA PRO A 165 5.85 37.98 -10.55
C PRO A 165 6.03 38.89 -11.78
N ALA A 166 6.08 38.32 -12.99
CA ALA A 166 5.86 39.04 -14.24
C ALA A 166 5.38 38.11 -15.38
N ASP A 167 4.32 38.57 -16.04
CA ASP A 167 3.93 38.35 -17.45
C ASP A 167 3.31 37.02 -17.92
N GLY A 168 1.97 37.06 -18.10
CA GLY A 168 1.33 37.04 -19.42
C GLY A 168 1.18 35.69 -20.19
N PRO A 169 -0.03 35.32 -20.66
CA PRO A 169 -0.26 34.05 -21.34
C PRO A 169 0.20 34.05 -22.81
N GLN A 170 1.06 33.09 -23.18
CA GLN A 170 1.39 32.80 -24.58
C GLN A 170 0.68 31.55 -25.10
N ILE A 171 -0.08 31.75 -26.18
CA ILE A 171 -0.66 30.74 -27.05
C ILE A 171 0.45 30.05 -27.84
N LEU A 172 0.46 28.72 -27.90
CA LEU A 172 1.20 27.97 -28.91
C LEU A 172 0.35 26.81 -29.44
N GLY A 173 -0.05 26.93 -30.69
CA GLY A 173 -0.25 25.78 -31.56
C GLY A 173 1.00 25.61 -32.43
N GLN A 174 1.50 24.38 -32.55
CA GLN A 174 2.00 23.79 -33.80
C GLN A 174 2.40 22.32 -33.56
N GLY A 175 1.97 21.46 -34.48
CA GLY A 175 2.14 20.02 -34.42
C GLY A 175 3.56 19.54 -34.73
N GLY A 176 3.90 18.43 -34.08
CA GLY A 176 5.02 17.53 -34.37
C GLY A 176 4.62 16.11 -33.96
N PRO A 177 5.17 15.06 -34.60
CA PRO A 177 4.68 13.70 -34.45
C PRO A 177 4.92 13.16 -33.03
N ALA A 178 3.95 12.37 -32.55
CA ALA A 178 3.90 11.75 -31.24
C ALA A 178 5.23 11.06 -30.90
N ALA A 179 6.03 11.72 -30.07
CA ALA A 179 7.10 11.08 -29.33
C ALA A 179 6.46 10.24 -28.23
N THR A 180 6.64 8.93 -28.31
CA THR A 180 6.37 7.99 -27.22
C THR A 180 7.08 8.48 -25.97
N VAL A 181 6.31 9.01 -25.03
CA VAL A 181 6.81 9.50 -23.75
C VAL A 181 7.30 8.27 -22.98
N ALA A 182 8.62 8.15 -22.84
CA ALA A 182 9.24 7.22 -21.91
C ALA A 182 8.63 7.44 -20.52
N PRO A 183 8.41 6.39 -19.70
CA PRO A 183 7.77 6.55 -18.40
C PRO A 183 8.54 7.58 -17.59
N THR A 184 7.85 8.61 -17.10
CA THR A 184 8.42 9.49 -16.09
C THR A 184 8.82 8.61 -14.91
N THR A 185 10.11 8.62 -14.56
CA THR A 185 10.70 7.85 -13.46
C THR A 185 9.87 7.95 -12.16
N ASP A 186 9.18 9.08 -11.99
CA ASP A 186 8.27 9.38 -10.88
C ASP A 186 7.07 8.42 -10.76
N SER A 187 6.42 8.05 -11.87
CA SER A 187 5.19 7.24 -11.83
C SER A 187 5.45 5.80 -11.42
N ALA A 188 6.51 5.18 -11.94
CA ALA A 188 6.89 3.82 -11.60
C ALA A 188 7.40 3.72 -10.15
N GLN A 189 8.18 4.71 -9.71
CA GLN A 189 8.68 4.78 -8.34
C GLN A 189 7.53 4.93 -7.33
N LEU A 190 6.54 5.77 -7.65
CA LEU A 190 5.36 5.94 -6.82
C LEU A 190 4.52 4.66 -6.72
N ILE A 191 4.30 3.95 -7.83
CA ILE A 191 3.57 2.67 -7.83
C ILE A 191 4.29 1.64 -6.95
N ASN A 192 5.60 1.49 -7.12
CA ASN A 192 6.43 0.52 -6.41
C ASN A 192 6.56 0.81 -4.91
N GLN A 193 6.50 2.08 -4.51
CA GLN A 193 6.56 2.48 -3.10
C GLN A 193 5.42 1.85 -2.28
N PHE A 194 4.21 1.84 -2.83
CA PHE A 194 3.05 1.28 -2.14
C PHE A 194 3.11 -0.25 -2.02
N GLU A 195 3.68 -0.96 -3.00
CA GLU A 195 3.77 -2.42 -2.95
C GLU A 195 4.59 -2.90 -1.76
N GLY A 196 5.73 -2.27 -1.49
CA GLY A 196 6.56 -2.58 -0.33
C GLY A 196 5.83 -2.30 1.00
N GLN A 197 5.09 -1.19 1.08
CA GLN A 197 4.32 -0.83 2.27
C GLN A 197 3.17 -1.83 2.53
N ILE A 198 2.43 -2.22 1.50
CA ILE A 198 1.34 -3.20 1.60
C ILE A 198 1.88 -4.54 2.09
N VAL A 199 3.00 -5.02 1.53
CA VAL A 199 3.64 -6.27 1.95
C VAL A 199 4.06 -6.21 3.42
N ALA A 200 4.70 -5.13 3.83
CA ALA A 200 5.14 -4.94 5.22
C ALA A 200 3.95 -4.87 6.18
N ALA A 201 2.94 -4.04 5.89
CA ALA A 201 1.75 -3.88 6.72
C ALA A 201 0.98 -5.20 6.85
N ARG A 202 0.82 -5.96 5.76
CA ARG A 202 0.17 -7.27 5.78
C ARG A 202 0.91 -8.27 6.65
N GLN A 203 2.25 -8.27 6.58
CA GLN A 203 3.05 -9.14 7.41
C GLN A 203 2.90 -8.80 8.90
N VAL A 204 2.79 -7.51 9.25
CA VAL A 204 2.54 -7.07 10.63
C VAL A 204 1.15 -7.51 11.07
N ALA A 205 0.09 -7.22 10.30
CA ALA A 205 -1.28 -7.63 10.61
C ALA A 205 -1.40 -9.14 10.86
N ASN A 206 -0.74 -9.96 10.04
CA ASN A 206 -0.75 -11.42 10.20
C ASN A 206 0.05 -11.91 11.42
N ARG A 207 1.08 -11.18 11.86
CA ARG A 207 1.88 -11.53 13.06
C ARG A 207 1.16 -11.16 14.36
N VAL A 208 0.39 -10.08 14.35
CA VAL A 208 -0.35 -9.56 15.50
C VAL A 208 -1.84 -9.41 15.17
N PRO A 209 -2.55 -10.53 14.88
CA PRO A 209 -3.91 -10.48 14.34
C PRO A 209 -4.95 -9.87 15.29
N GLU A 210 -4.66 -9.83 16.60
CA GLU A 210 -5.52 -9.23 17.63
C GLU A 210 -5.33 -7.71 17.79
N ASN A 211 -4.36 -7.11 17.08
CA ASN A 211 -4.10 -5.68 17.16
C ASN A 211 -4.89 -4.93 16.06
N PRO A 212 -5.95 -4.16 16.39
CA PRO A 212 -6.74 -3.43 15.39
C PRO A 212 -5.90 -2.45 14.57
N ASN A 213 -4.90 -1.79 15.18
CA ASN A 213 -4.06 -0.81 14.47
C ASN A 213 -3.25 -1.47 13.34
N ALA A 214 -2.84 -2.73 13.48
CA ALA A 214 -2.12 -3.42 12.42
C ALA A 214 -2.99 -3.63 11.17
N TRP A 215 -4.29 -3.84 11.36
CA TRP A 215 -5.26 -3.94 10.27
C TRP A 215 -5.62 -2.59 9.68
N ILE A 216 -5.71 -1.53 10.49
CA ILE A 216 -5.90 -0.16 10.02
C ILE A 216 -4.73 0.25 9.10
N GLU A 217 -3.49 0.00 9.51
CA GLU A 217 -2.30 0.32 8.70
C GLU A 217 -2.28 -0.45 7.37
N LEU A 218 -2.70 -1.73 7.37
CA LEU A 218 -2.87 -2.49 6.13
C LEU A 218 -3.95 -1.88 5.23
N GLY A 219 -5.10 -1.51 5.82
CA GLY A 219 -6.18 -0.83 5.12
C GLY A 219 -5.71 0.46 4.46
N ASN A 220 -5.00 1.31 5.22
CA ASN A 220 -4.48 2.60 4.75
C ASN A 220 -3.51 2.41 3.58
N ALA A 221 -2.54 1.50 3.70
CA ALA A 221 -1.58 1.23 2.63
C ALA A 221 -2.27 0.75 1.34
N LEU A 222 -3.31 -0.07 1.46
CA LEU A 222 -4.11 -0.53 0.32
C LEU A 222 -4.92 0.63 -0.29
N TYR A 223 -5.65 1.37 0.55
CA TYR A 223 -6.49 2.50 0.16
C TYR A 223 -5.69 3.59 -0.56
N ASP A 224 -4.60 4.06 0.05
CA ASP A 224 -3.74 5.12 -0.50
C ASP A 224 -3.13 4.69 -1.85
N SER A 225 -2.80 3.41 -2.00
CA SER A 225 -2.28 2.89 -3.28
C SER A 225 -3.28 3.06 -4.42
N VAL A 226 -4.59 3.07 -4.14
CA VAL A 226 -5.63 3.27 -5.17
C VAL A 226 -5.91 4.75 -5.35
N VAL A 227 -6.03 5.53 -4.27
CA VAL A 227 -6.31 6.98 -4.32
C VAL A 227 -5.31 7.72 -5.21
N VAL A 228 -4.02 7.48 -5.03
CA VAL A 228 -3.00 8.24 -5.78
C VAL A 228 -3.07 7.97 -7.28
N VAL A 229 -3.45 6.75 -7.68
CA VAL A 229 -3.66 6.42 -9.10
C VAL A 229 -4.97 7.05 -9.59
N ARG A 230 -6.03 7.01 -8.78
CA ARG A 230 -7.33 7.61 -9.07
C ARG A 230 -7.24 9.10 -9.36
N GLU A 231 -6.51 9.84 -8.53
CA GLU A 231 -6.34 11.30 -8.67
C GLU A 231 -5.64 11.66 -9.99
N ARG A 232 -4.78 10.78 -10.48
CA ARG A 232 -4.08 10.95 -11.76
C ARG A 232 -4.92 10.56 -12.97
N LEU A 233 -6.08 9.90 -12.80
CA LEU A 233 -6.96 9.54 -13.93
C LEU A 233 -7.46 10.77 -14.70
N ALA A 234 -7.63 11.90 -14.02
CA ALA A 234 -8.04 13.16 -14.65
C ALA A 234 -7.04 13.68 -15.70
N SER A 235 -5.80 13.16 -15.72
CA SER A 235 -4.81 13.50 -16.75
C SER A 235 -5.08 12.87 -18.13
N GLY A 236 -5.97 11.87 -18.21
CA GLY A 236 -6.24 11.12 -19.45
C GLY A 236 -5.11 10.13 -19.83
N ASP A 237 -4.18 9.84 -18.92
CA ASP A 237 -3.10 8.88 -19.15
C ASP A 237 -3.63 7.42 -19.17
N GLU A 238 -3.62 6.79 -20.34
CA GLU A 238 -4.02 5.37 -20.55
C GLU A 238 -3.27 4.40 -19.62
N ARG A 239 -2.02 4.70 -19.26
CA ARG A 239 -1.24 3.88 -18.33
C ARG A 239 -1.86 3.91 -16.93
N MET A 240 -2.27 5.10 -16.47
CA MET A 240 -2.90 5.27 -15.15
C MET A 240 -4.27 4.59 -15.11
N GLN A 241 -5.02 4.61 -16.22
CA GLN A 241 -6.27 3.85 -16.33
C GLN A 241 -6.05 2.34 -16.16
N SER A 242 -5.04 1.78 -16.84
CA SER A 242 -4.71 0.35 -16.68
C SER A 242 -4.33 -0.01 -15.24
N ILE A 243 -3.45 0.79 -14.62
CA ILE A 243 -3.02 0.58 -13.24
C ILE A 243 -4.21 0.69 -12.28
N TYR A 244 -5.12 1.63 -12.51
CA TYR A 244 -6.28 1.81 -11.65
C TYR A 244 -7.13 0.55 -11.58
N ILE A 245 -7.33 -0.11 -12.72
CA ILE A 245 -8.17 -1.31 -12.82
C ILE A 245 -7.53 -2.51 -12.15
N GLU A 246 -6.20 -2.64 -12.26
CA GLU A 246 -5.44 -3.62 -11.50
C GLU A 246 -5.60 -3.38 -9.98
N ARG A 247 -5.75 -2.12 -9.57
CA ARG A 247 -5.87 -1.69 -8.17
C ARG A 247 -7.30 -1.57 -7.65
N LEU A 248 -8.35 -1.52 -8.48
CA LEU A 248 -9.77 -1.54 -8.08
C LEU A 248 -10.07 -2.60 -7.00
N PRO A 249 -9.61 -3.86 -7.12
CA PRO A 249 -9.67 -4.87 -6.06
C PRO A 249 -9.24 -4.44 -4.67
N ARG A 250 -8.28 -3.53 -4.57
CA ARG A 250 -7.65 -3.13 -3.32
C ARG A 250 -8.57 -2.28 -2.46
N TRP A 251 -9.59 -1.64 -3.04
CA TRP A 251 -10.67 -1.05 -2.25
C TRP A 251 -11.34 -2.10 -1.37
N LEU A 252 -11.62 -3.30 -1.90
CA LEU A 252 -12.21 -4.39 -1.11
C LEU A 252 -11.21 -4.98 -0.12
N GLU A 253 -9.94 -5.10 -0.49
CA GLU A 253 -8.94 -5.59 0.46
C GLU A 253 -8.72 -4.60 1.62
N ALA A 254 -8.78 -3.29 1.35
CA ALA A 254 -8.78 -2.26 2.37
C ALA A 254 -10.03 -2.38 3.24
N ALA A 255 -11.21 -2.52 2.63
CA ALA A 255 -12.46 -2.74 3.35
C ALA A 255 -12.41 -4.00 4.26
N ASP A 256 -11.84 -5.11 3.80
CA ASP A 256 -11.69 -6.31 4.62
C ASP A 256 -10.73 -6.09 5.80
N ALA A 257 -9.64 -5.34 5.60
CA ALA A 257 -8.72 -4.97 6.67
C ALA A 257 -9.40 -4.06 7.71
N TYR A 258 -10.11 -3.01 7.27
CA TYR A 258 -10.86 -2.14 8.18
C TYR A 258 -11.99 -2.88 8.88
N ARG A 259 -12.69 -3.79 8.21
CA ARG A 259 -13.70 -4.65 8.84
C ARG A 259 -13.08 -5.49 9.95
N LYS A 260 -11.86 -6.01 9.74
CA LYS A 260 -11.16 -6.73 10.80
C LYS A 260 -10.82 -5.82 11.98
N ALA A 261 -10.41 -4.58 11.71
CA ALA A 261 -10.18 -3.59 12.76
C ALA A 261 -11.48 -3.25 13.53
N THR A 262 -12.62 -3.08 12.86
CA THR A 262 -13.90 -2.79 13.52
C THR A 262 -14.47 -3.98 14.27
N GLU A 263 -14.14 -5.23 13.90
CA GLU A 263 -14.46 -6.40 14.73
C GLU A 263 -13.69 -6.38 16.07
N LEU A 264 -12.41 -5.98 16.03
CA LEU A 264 -11.53 -5.92 17.19
C LEU A 264 -11.80 -4.69 18.07
N ALA A 265 -12.21 -3.58 17.46
CA ALA A 265 -12.55 -2.33 18.12
C ALA A 265 -13.90 -1.77 17.59
N PRO A 266 -15.06 -2.32 18.01
CA PRO A 266 -16.36 -1.96 17.45
C PRO A 266 -16.79 -0.51 17.60
N GLY A 267 -16.27 0.19 18.62
CA GLY A 267 -16.56 1.59 18.90
C GLY A 267 -15.52 2.57 18.37
N ASP A 268 -14.55 2.13 17.55
CA ASP A 268 -13.63 3.03 16.88
C ASP A 268 -14.29 3.63 15.62
N PRO A 269 -14.66 4.92 15.62
CA PRO A 269 -15.32 5.54 14.49
C PRO A 269 -14.38 5.73 13.29
N LEU A 270 -13.07 5.78 13.51
CA LEU A 270 -12.09 6.07 12.45
C LEU A 270 -11.98 4.89 11.48
N ALA A 271 -11.71 3.68 12.00
CA ALA A 271 -11.64 2.47 11.17
C ALA A 271 -12.96 2.22 10.41
N ARG A 272 -14.09 2.56 11.04
CA ARG A 272 -15.41 2.42 10.42
C ARG A 272 -15.66 3.46 9.32
N ALA A 273 -15.19 4.69 9.49
CA ALA A 273 -15.22 5.70 8.44
C ALA A 273 -14.40 5.29 7.22
N ASP A 274 -13.20 4.75 7.43
CA ASP A 274 -12.33 4.31 6.33
C ASP A 274 -12.87 3.06 5.61
N LEU A 275 -13.54 2.15 6.34
CA LEU A 275 -14.35 1.08 5.77
C LEU A 275 -15.44 1.63 4.85
N ALA A 276 -16.18 2.63 5.32
CA ALA A 276 -17.25 3.26 4.54
C ALA A 276 -16.74 3.87 3.23
N ALA A 277 -15.65 4.65 3.29
CA ALA A 277 -15.02 5.23 2.11
C ALA A 277 -14.63 4.15 1.09
N SER A 278 -13.93 3.11 1.55
CA SER A 278 -13.46 2.00 0.71
C SER A 278 -14.60 1.32 -0.05
N LEU A 279 -15.70 1.02 0.66
CA LEU A 279 -16.89 0.41 0.06
C LEU A 279 -17.57 1.34 -0.95
N CYS A 280 -17.70 2.63 -0.63
CA CYS A 280 -18.36 3.58 -1.51
C CYS A 280 -17.55 3.88 -2.77
N PHE A 281 -16.23 4.00 -2.68
CA PHE A 281 -15.38 4.10 -3.88
C PHE A 281 -15.49 2.87 -4.76
N TYR A 282 -15.37 1.67 -4.19
CA TYR A 282 -15.54 0.43 -4.95
C TYR A 282 -16.90 0.39 -5.65
N GLY A 283 -17.99 0.61 -4.89
CA GLY A 283 -19.34 0.60 -5.43
C GLY A 283 -19.55 1.63 -6.54
N LYS A 284 -18.98 2.83 -6.42
CA LYS A 284 -19.04 3.83 -7.50
C LYS A 284 -18.26 3.38 -8.73
N ASP A 285 -17.03 2.94 -8.56
CA ASP A 285 -16.13 2.67 -9.68
C ASP A 285 -16.50 1.38 -10.43
N THR A 286 -17.14 0.43 -9.75
CA THR A 286 -17.71 -0.78 -10.37
C THR A 286 -19.19 -0.65 -10.69
N ASN A 287 -19.82 0.48 -10.37
CA ASN A 287 -21.26 0.70 -10.49
C ASN A 287 -22.12 -0.36 -9.76
N ASP A 288 -21.67 -0.82 -8.60
CA ASP A 288 -22.41 -1.73 -7.70
C ASP A 288 -22.89 -0.97 -6.46
N LEU A 289 -24.15 -0.51 -6.52
CA LEU A 289 -24.79 0.27 -5.46
C LEU A 289 -24.99 -0.51 -4.16
N SER A 290 -24.80 -1.83 -4.13
CA SER A 290 -24.85 -2.59 -2.88
C SER A 290 -23.71 -2.21 -1.94
N TYR A 291 -22.52 -1.94 -2.48
CA TYR A 291 -21.37 -1.47 -1.70
C TYR A 291 -21.53 -0.03 -1.25
N VAL A 292 -22.13 0.84 -2.08
CA VAL A 292 -22.46 2.22 -1.68
C VAL A 292 -23.43 2.23 -0.50
N ARG A 293 -24.47 1.39 -0.53
CA ARG A 293 -25.43 1.27 0.59
C ARG A 293 -24.78 0.73 1.86
N GLN A 294 -23.89 -0.26 1.74
CA GLN A 294 -23.12 -0.78 2.88
C GLN A 294 -22.21 0.31 3.47
N GLY A 295 -21.44 0.99 2.63
CA GLY A 295 -20.55 2.06 3.09
C GLY A 295 -21.32 3.22 3.73
N LEU A 296 -22.49 3.60 3.21
CA LEU A 296 -23.35 4.60 3.85
C LEU A 296 -23.78 4.15 5.25
N SER A 297 -24.17 2.89 5.43
CA SER A 297 -24.54 2.34 6.74
C SER A 297 -23.38 2.36 7.73
N GLU A 298 -22.16 2.04 7.27
CA GLU A 298 -20.95 2.10 8.08
C GLU A 298 -20.60 3.55 8.49
N ALA A 299 -20.70 4.50 7.56
CA ALA A 299 -20.46 5.92 7.86
C ALA A 299 -21.47 6.48 8.87
N GLU A 300 -22.74 6.09 8.77
CA GLU A 300 -23.77 6.46 9.73
C GLU A 300 -23.49 5.88 11.12
N GLN A 301 -23.04 4.63 11.19
CA GLN A 301 -22.63 4.02 12.45
C GLN A 301 -21.39 4.72 13.03
N ALA A 302 -20.41 5.07 12.19
CA ALA A 302 -19.23 5.82 12.63
C ALA A 302 -19.62 7.17 13.26
N LEU A 303 -20.59 7.88 12.68
CA LEU A 303 -21.12 9.14 13.25
C LEU A 303 -21.99 8.94 14.49
N ARG A 304 -22.55 7.74 14.72
CA ARG A 304 -23.21 7.42 16.00
C ARG A 304 -22.17 7.22 17.10
N ASP A 305 -21.06 6.58 16.79
CA ASP A 305 -19.98 6.30 17.73
C ASP A 305 -19.09 7.53 17.98
N GLY A 306 -18.87 8.37 16.95
CA GLY A 306 -18.12 9.61 16.99
C GLY A 306 -18.77 10.70 16.12
N PRO A 307 -19.69 11.52 16.66
CA PRO A 307 -20.40 12.55 15.89
C PRO A 307 -19.53 13.66 15.29
N GLU A 308 -18.33 13.84 15.84
CA GLU A 308 -17.33 14.80 15.40
C GLU A 308 -16.19 14.14 14.60
N GLU A 309 -16.31 12.86 14.24
CA GLU A 309 -15.28 12.18 13.45
C GLU A 309 -15.28 12.71 12.02
N GLY A 310 -14.24 13.48 11.68
CA GLY A 310 -14.16 14.19 10.42
C GLY A 310 -14.11 13.28 9.20
N ARG A 311 -13.42 12.13 9.32
CA ARG A 311 -13.40 11.13 8.23
C ARG A 311 -14.78 10.51 8.00
N ALA A 312 -15.59 10.36 9.05
CA ALA A 312 -16.93 9.81 8.94
C ALA A 312 -17.88 10.79 8.22
N LEU A 313 -17.79 12.09 8.51
CA LEU A 313 -18.53 13.14 7.79
C LEU A 313 -18.14 13.18 6.30
N LEU A 314 -16.84 13.14 6.01
CA LEU A 314 -16.33 13.12 4.64
C LEU A 314 -16.86 11.90 3.87
N SER A 315 -16.70 10.71 4.45
CA SER A 315 -17.05 9.42 3.84
C SER A 315 -18.55 9.29 3.63
N LYS A 316 -19.38 9.72 4.60
CA LYS A 316 -20.84 9.76 4.44
C LYS A 316 -21.24 10.65 3.26
N GLY A 317 -20.66 11.84 3.15
CA GLY A 317 -20.93 12.73 2.02
C GLY A 317 -20.58 12.10 0.68
N LEU A 318 -19.42 11.42 0.58
CA LEU A 318 -19.04 10.66 -0.62
C LEU A 318 -20.05 9.57 -0.97
N CYS A 319 -20.44 8.74 0.01
CA CYS A 319 -21.45 7.70 -0.20
C CYS A 319 -22.80 8.26 -0.67
N LEU A 320 -23.22 9.43 -0.14
CA LEU A 320 -24.45 10.10 -0.54
C LEU A 320 -24.41 10.64 -1.97
N VAL A 321 -23.29 11.20 -2.45
CA VAL A 321 -23.18 11.60 -3.87
C VAL A 321 -23.01 10.40 -4.80
N PHE A 322 -22.58 9.26 -4.29
CA PHE A 322 -22.43 8.02 -5.06
C PHE A 322 -23.71 7.18 -5.10
N SER A 323 -24.75 7.55 -4.32
CA SER A 323 -26.04 6.86 -4.35
C SER A 323 -26.81 7.15 -5.63
N ASP A 324 -27.82 6.32 -5.92
CA ASP A 324 -28.76 6.53 -7.00
C ASP A 324 -30.21 6.54 -6.44
N PRO A 325 -30.94 7.68 -6.52
CA PRO A 325 -30.47 8.97 -7.01
C PRO A 325 -29.39 9.59 -6.08
N PRO A 326 -28.51 10.47 -6.60
CA PRO A 326 -27.52 11.17 -5.78
C PRO A 326 -28.20 12.08 -4.75
N GLN A 327 -27.76 11.98 -3.48
CA GLN A 327 -28.28 12.79 -2.37
C GLN A 327 -27.37 14.00 -2.11
N THR A 328 -27.14 14.82 -3.14
CA THR A 328 -26.16 15.91 -3.14
C THR A 328 -26.37 16.93 -2.02
N ALA A 329 -27.62 17.31 -1.73
CA ALA A 329 -27.92 18.27 -0.66
C ALA A 329 -27.43 17.77 0.72
N GLN A 330 -27.73 16.52 1.06
CA GLN A 330 -27.30 15.92 2.32
C GLN A 330 -25.77 15.75 2.38
N ALA A 331 -25.13 15.44 1.24
CA ALA A 331 -23.68 15.36 1.15
C ALA A 331 -23.01 16.70 1.43
N LEU A 332 -23.52 17.79 0.83
CA LEU A 332 -23.05 19.15 1.07
C LEU A 332 -23.17 19.53 2.55
N GLU A 333 -24.26 19.15 3.23
CA GLU A 333 -24.41 19.36 4.68
C GLU A 333 -23.30 18.67 5.48
N GLN A 334 -22.95 17.40 5.16
CA GLN A 334 -21.90 16.69 5.89
C GLN A 334 -20.53 17.38 5.73
N TRP A 335 -20.18 17.78 4.51
CA TRP A 335 -18.92 18.45 4.24
C TRP A 335 -18.86 19.86 4.83
N GLN A 336 -19.98 20.60 4.83
CA GLN A 336 -20.07 21.89 5.52
C GLN A 336 -19.88 21.75 7.02
N GLN A 337 -20.48 20.72 7.64
CA GLN A 337 -20.27 20.41 9.05
C GLN A 337 -18.80 20.12 9.35
N LEU A 338 -18.13 19.33 8.50
CA LEU A 338 -16.70 19.06 8.62
C LEU A 338 -15.84 20.34 8.54
N ILE A 339 -16.19 21.27 7.66
CA ILE A 339 -15.43 22.53 7.47
C ILE A 339 -15.46 23.42 8.72
N VAL A 340 -16.56 23.40 9.48
CA VAL A 340 -16.73 24.26 10.67
C VAL A 340 -16.36 23.55 11.97
N LEU A 341 -15.95 22.28 11.91
CA LEU A 341 -15.61 21.49 13.09
C LEU A 341 -14.31 22.04 13.74
N PRO A 342 -14.30 22.35 15.05
CA PRO A 342 -13.18 23.06 15.71
C PRO A 342 -11.82 22.35 15.63
N ASN A 343 -11.82 21.01 15.65
CA ASN A 343 -10.61 20.19 15.70
C ASN A 343 -10.46 19.28 14.45
N ALA A 344 -11.08 19.66 13.33
CA ALA A 344 -10.93 18.88 12.11
C ALA A 344 -9.48 18.91 11.59
N GLU A 345 -9.02 17.78 11.07
CA GLU A 345 -7.73 17.72 10.40
C GLU A 345 -7.69 18.69 9.21
N PRO A 346 -6.66 19.55 9.08
CA PRO A 346 -6.61 20.57 8.02
C PRO A 346 -6.74 19.99 6.61
N GLY A 347 -6.17 18.80 6.37
CA GLY A 347 -6.28 18.11 5.08
C GLY A 347 -7.71 17.74 4.71
N LEU A 348 -8.47 17.21 5.68
CA LEU A 348 -9.89 16.84 5.47
C LEU A 348 -10.75 18.08 5.20
N VAL A 349 -10.46 19.20 5.87
CA VAL A 349 -11.16 20.47 5.62
C VAL A 349 -10.92 20.98 4.19
N VAL A 350 -9.69 20.88 3.70
CA VAL A 350 -9.35 21.26 2.31
C VAL A 350 -10.11 20.37 1.32
N GLN A 351 -10.11 19.06 1.54
CA GLN A 351 -10.82 18.11 0.69
C GLN A 351 -12.34 18.37 0.69
N ALA A 352 -12.93 18.60 1.86
CA ALA A 352 -14.34 18.95 1.99
C ALA A 352 -14.71 20.22 1.21
N ARG A 353 -13.86 21.26 1.25
CA ARG A 353 -14.07 22.50 0.46
C ARG A 353 -14.04 22.25 -1.04
N GLN A 354 -13.14 21.39 -1.51
CA GLN A 354 -13.06 21.01 -2.92
C GLN A 354 -14.34 20.29 -3.36
N LEU A 355 -14.80 19.30 -2.57
CA LEU A 355 -16.03 18.57 -2.83
C LEU A 355 -17.26 19.49 -2.80
N VAL A 356 -17.36 20.41 -1.83
CA VAL A 356 -18.42 21.43 -1.82
C VAL A 356 -18.38 22.27 -3.10
N ALA A 357 -17.20 22.74 -3.52
CA ALA A 357 -17.08 23.57 -4.72
C ALA A 357 -17.46 22.82 -6.01
N GLU A 358 -17.12 21.52 -6.10
CA GLU A 358 -17.46 20.65 -7.22
C GLU A 358 -18.98 20.41 -7.30
N TYR A 359 -19.58 19.91 -6.22
CA TYR A 359 -20.98 19.47 -6.23
C TYR A 359 -22.01 20.60 -6.07
N SER A 360 -21.60 21.78 -5.57
CA SER A 360 -22.48 22.96 -5.58
C SER A 360 -22.73 23.52 -6.98
N ARG A 361 -21.82 23.28 -7.94
CA ARG A 361 -21.97 23.73 -9.33
C ARG A 361 -22.82 22.78 -10.17
N ALA A 362 -22.88 21.50 -9.78
CA ALA A 362 -23.61 20.46 -10.46
C ALA A 362 -25.07 20.34 -10.01
N SER A 363 -25.46 21.05 -8.94
CA SER A 363 -26.84 21.08 -8.44
C SER A 363 -27.64 22.11 -9.26
N PRO A 364 -28.74 21.70 -9.95
CA PRO A 364 -29.53 22.56 -10.83
C PRO A 364 -30.32 23.66 -10.13
#